data_AF-A0A935LPW0-F1
#
_entry.id   AF-A0A935LPW0-F1
#
_cell.length_a   1.000
_cell.length_b   1.000
_cell.length_c   1.000
_cell.angle_alpha   90.00
_cell.angle_beta   90.00
_cell.angle_gamma   90.00
#
_symmetry.space_group_name_H-M   'P 1'
#
loop_
_entity.id
_entity.type
_entity.pdbx_description
1 polymer ?
#
loop_
_entity_poly.entity_id
_entity_poly.type
_entity_poly.pdbx_seq_one_letter_code
_entity_poly.pdbx_strand_id
1 'polypeptide(L)'
;MVYSYQGEVIENALKAKVADMRLKGGKSKGFFVYQAAIIPEITSYPLDYSFKIDQNGIKGKEQTTLYMIMQGSNALAGDPIVLAANAKTFLERMVPDVERADLVMQIKKQEDILVKEEKKMKALTDEHDSLTKKLKSNESDQEKQQRIINSQKSILEDLKSKQR
;
A
#
# COMPACT_ATOMS: atom_id res chain seq x y z
N MET A 1 -5.97 -19.90 15.13
CA MET A 1 -5.72 -20.32 13.73
C MET A 1 -4.42 -19.67 13.26
N VAL A 2 -3.56 -20.39 12.55
CA VAL A 2 -2.30 -19.85 12.01
C VAL A 2 -2.46 -19.62 10.51
N TYR A 3 -2.06 -18.45 10.04
CA TYR A 3 -2.07 -18.06 8.64
C TYR A 3 -0.66 -17.69 8.20
N SER A 4 -0.26 -18.11 7.00
CA SER A 4 1.03 -17.76 6.38
C SER A 4 0.98 -16.40 5.66
N TYR A 5 0.46 -15.39 6.36
CA TYR A 5 0.29 -14.03 5.85
C TYR A 5 0.69 -13.00 6.91
N GLN A 6 0.92 -11.77 6.47
CA GLN A 6 1.24 -10.65 7.36
C GLN A 6 0.06 -10.29 8.27
N GLY A 7 0.35 -9.80 9.47
CA GLY A 7 -0.65 -9.45 10.47
C GLY A 7 -1.62 -8.39 9.99
N GLU A 8 -1.16 -7.44 9.18
CA GLU A 8 -2.01 -6.43 8.54
C GLU A 8 -3.04 -7.04 7.59
N VAL A 9 -2.67 -8.07 6.83
CA VAL A 9 -3.60 -8.81 5.96
C VAL A 9 -4.69 -9.47 6.79
N ILE A 10 -4.31 -10.16 7.87
CA ILE A 10 -5.26 -10.82 8.77
C ILE A 10 -6.17 -9.79 9.46
N GLU A 11 -5.63 -8.66 9.86
CA GLU A 11 -6.39 -7.56 10.46
C GLU A 11 -7.42 -6.99 9.46
N ASN A 12 -7.02 -6.75 8.21
CA ASN A 12 -7.89 -6.23 7.17
C ASN A 12 -9.00 -7.23 6.80
N ALA A 13 -8.65 -8.52 6.69
CA ALA A 13 -9.62 -9.59 6.46
C ALA A 13 -10.63 -9.71 7.60
N LEU A 14 -10.16 -9.68 8.87
CA LEU A 14 -11.04 -9.69 10.04
C LEU A 14 -12.00 -8.50 10.04
N LYS A 15 -11.47 -7.29 9.81
CA LYS A 15 -12.28 -6.05 9.75
C LYS A 15 -13.34 -6.11 8.65
N ALA A 16 -12.99 -6.60 7.47
CA ALA A 16 -13.95 -6.76 6.38
C ALA A 16 -15.04 -7.77 6.77
N LYS A 17 -14.65 -8.95 7.28
CA LYS A 17 -15.56 -10.03 7.66
C LYS A 17 -16.59 -9.60 8.72
N VAL A 18 -16.14 -8.90 9.76
CA VAL A 18 -17.04 -8.42 10.83
C VAL A 18 -17.87 -7.21 10.39
N ALA A 19 -17.37 -6.39 9.47
CA ALA A 19 -18.13 -5.29 8.88
C ALA A 19 -19.27 -5.79 7.98
N ASP A 20 -19.06 -6.86 7.20
CA ASP A 20 -20.10 -7.51 6.39
C ASP A 20 -21.24 -8.05 7.27
N MET A 21 -20.90 -8.53 8.47
CA MET A 21 -21.87 -8.93 9.50
C MET A 21 -22.47 -7.75 10.28
N ARG A 22 -22.06 -6.52 9.97
CA ARG A 22 -22.49 -5.28 10.64
C ARG A 22 -22.22 -5.28 12.15
N LEU A 23 -21.18 -5.99 12.59
CA LEU A 23 -20.80 -6.05 13.99
C LEU A 23 -20.14 -4.72 14.40
N LYS A 24 -20.62 -4.15 15.51
CA LYS A 24 -20.02 -2.96 16.11
C LYS A 24 -18.99 -3.39 17.16
N GLY A 25 -17.80 -2.86 17.05
CA GLY A 25 -16.71 -3.17 17.96
C GLY A 25 -15.60 -2.15 17.88
N GLY A 26 -14.54 -2.38 18.65
CA GLY A 26 -13.40 -1.48 18.73
C GLY A 26 -12.12 -2.19 19.15
N LYS A 27 -11.00 -1.47 19.05
CA LYS A 27 -9.71 -1.97 19.52
C LYS A 27 -9.52 -1.57 20.98
N SER A 28 -9.24 -2.52 21.86
CA SER A 28 -8.97 -2.30 23.28
C SER A 28 -7.82 -3.19 23.74
N LYS A 29 -6.78 -2.60 24.33
CA LYS A 29 -5.60 -3.31 24.88
C LYS A 29 -4.98 -4.37 23.94
N GLY A 30 -4.96 -4.09 22.62
CA GLY A 30 -4.42 -5.01 21.61
C GLY A 30 -5.39 -6.09 21.12
N PHE A 31 -6.65 -6.07 21.56
CA PHE A 31 -7.73 -6.94 21.08
C PHE A 31 -8.74 -6.16 20.25
N PHE A 32 -9.37 -6.82 19.27
CA PHE A 32 -10.61 -6.36 18.66
C PHE A 32 -11.78 -6.96 19.42
N VAL A 33 -12.58 -6.12 20.06
CA VAL A 33 -13.64 -6.52 20.96
C VAL A 33 -15.00 -6.17 20.34
N TYR A 34 -15.89 -7.15 20.30
CA TYR A 34 -17.25 -7.05 19.80
C TYR A 34 -18.19 -7.60 20.88
N GLN A 35 -18.92 -6.70 21.55
CA GLN A 35 -19.79 -7.06 22.67
C GLN A 35 -21.19 -7.41 22.18
N ALA A 36 -21.83 -8.38 22.84
CA ALA A 36 -23.18 -8.85 22.57
C ALA A 36 -23.44 -9.10 21.07
N ALA A 37 -22.44 -9.62 20.37
CA ALA A 37 -22.48 -9.85 18.94
C ALA A 37 -23.00 -11.25 18.63
N ILE A 38 -23.63 -11.41 17.47
CA ILE A 38 -24.09 -12.70 16.96
C ILE A 38 -23.27 -13.00 15.72
N ILE A 39 -22.49 -14.09 15.77
CA ILE A 39 -21.83 -14.67 14.60
C ILE A 39 -22.61 -15.96 14.31
N PRO A 40 -23.52 -15.95 13.31
CA PRO A 40 -24.44 -17.07 13.08
C PRO A 40 -23.74 -18.40 12.80
N GLU A 41 -22.51 -18.36 12.25
CA GLU A 41 -21.68 -19.54 12.03
C GLU A 41 -21.20 -20.21 13.34
N ILE A 42 -21.22 -19.48 14.45
CA ILE A 42 -20.77 -19.94 15.76
C ILE A 42 -21.96 -20.29 16.65
N THR A 43 -22.91 -19.35 16.78
CA THR A 43 -24.08 -19.50 17.64
C THR A 43 -25.19 -18.53 17.24
N SER A 44 -26.43 -18.89 17.55
CA SER A 44 -27.61 -18.02 17.43
C SER A 44 -27.75 -17.05 18.61
N TYR A 45 -26.95 -17.21 19.66
CA TYR A 45 -27.02 -16.40 20.88
C TYR A 45 -25.95 -15.30 20.90
N PRO A 46 -26.23 -14.15 21.52
CA PRO A 46 -25.24 -13.08 21.64
C PRO A 46 -24.10 -13.50 22.57
N LEU A 47 -22.86 -13.31 22.11
CA LEU A 47 -21.63 -13.52 22.87
C LEU A 47 -20.72 -12.29 22.75
N ASP A 48 -19.80 -12.15 23.71
CA ASP A 48 -18.70 -11.21 23.62
C ASP A 48 -17.52 -11.90 22.93
N TYR A 49 -17.07 -11.33 21.81
CA TYR A 49 -15.93 -11.81 21.04
C TYR A 49 -14.73 -10.90 21.20
N SER A 50 -13.57 -11.49 21.50
CA SER A 50 -12.28 -10.79 21.51
C SER A 50 -11.30 -11.49 20.59
N PHE A 51 -10.76 -10.76 19.62
CA PHE A 51 -9.76 -11.26 18.68
C PHE A 51 -8.39 -10.64 18.97
N LYS A 52 -7.35 -11.47 18.98
CA LYS A 52 -5.95 -11.00 19.07
C LYS A 52 -5.18 -11.52 17.87
N ILE A 53 -4.44 -10.62 17.25
CA ILE A 53 -3.54 -10.93 16.13
C ILE A 53 -2.13 -10.88 16.66
N ASP A 54 -1.40 -11.97 16.47
CA ASP A 54 -0.01 -12.11 16.90
C ASP A 54 0.83 -12.57 15.71
N GLN A 55 1.63 -11.66 15.17
CA GLN A 55 2.51 -11.97 14.06
C GLN A 55 3.88 -12.37 14.59
N ASN A 56 4.34 -13.54 14.17
CA ASN A 56 5.68 -14.06 14.44
C ASN A 56 6.37 -14.40 13.11
N GLY A 57 7.69 -14.62 13.16
CA GLY A 57 8.50 -15.04 12.01
C GLY A 57 9.32 -13.92 11.36
N ILE A 58 10.13 -14.31 10.37
CA ILE A 58 11.03 -13.42 9.63
C ILE A 58 10.37 -12.94 8.33
N LYS A 59 10.84 -11.81 7.80
CA LYS A 59 10.35 -11.22 6.55
C LYS A 59 10.36 -12.25 5.39
N GLY A 60 9.23 -12.45 4.73
CA GLY A 60 9.05 -13.44 3.66
C GLY A 60 8.65 -14.85 4.12
N LYS A 61 8.57 -15.08 5.44
CA LYS A 61 8.04 -16.32 6.07
C LYS A 61 7.18 -15.97 7.29
N GLU A 62 6.42 -14.89 7.19
CA GLU A 62 5.56 -14.42 8.26
C GLU A 62 4.48 -15.46 8.58
N GLN A 63 4.29 -15.70 9.88
CA GLN A 63 3.19 -16.52 10.39
C GLN A 63 2.41 -15.70 11.39
N THR A 64 1.13 -15.52 11.12
CA THR A 64 0.23 -14.78 11.99
C THR A 64 -0.75 -15.72 12.65
N THR A 65 -0.78 -15.70 13.98
CA THR A 65 -1.78 -16.41 14.77
C THR A 65 -2.94 -15.47 15.09
N LEU A 66 -4.14 -15.85 14.68
CA LEU A 66 -5.39 -15.23 15.10
C LEU A 66 -5.97 -16.04 16.25
N TYR A 67 -6.04 -15.41 17.42
CA TYR A 67 -6.72 -15.92 18.60
C TYR A 67 -8.12 -15.34 18.67
N MET A 68 -9.06 -16.17 19.14
CA MET A 68 -10.45 -15.80 19.35
C MET A 68 -10.86 -16.26 20.74
N ILE A 69 -11.40 -15.34 21.52
CA ILE A 69 -11.95 -15.59 22.85
C ILE A 69 -13.44 -15.28 22.79
N MET A 70 -14.25 -16.20 23.29
CA MET A 70 -15.69 -16.07 23.40
C MET A 70 -16.07 -16.06 24.87
N GLN A 71 -16.89 -15.09 25.27
CA GLN A 71 -17.44 -15.01 26.62
C GLN A 71 -18.95 -14.91 26.54
N GLY A 72 -19.65 -15.75 27.30
CA GLY A 72 -21.10 -15.74 27.43
C GLY A 72 -21.49 -15.69 28.90
N SER A 73 -22.51 -14.90 29.24
CA SER A 73 -22.95 -14.70 30.63
C SER A 73 -23.97 -15.74 31.11
N ASN A 74 -24.54 -16.55 30.20
CA ASN A 74 -25.68 -17.43 30.50
C ASN A 74 -25.42 -18.88 30.10
N ALA A 75 -26.03 -19.83 30.82
CA ALA A 75 -26.08 -21.27 30.50
C ALA A 75 -26.69 -21.59 29.12
N LEU A 76 -27.27 -20.59 28.45
CA LEU A 76 -27.85 -20.67 27.10
C LEU A 76 -26.82 -20.45 25.98
N ALA A 77 -25.56 -20.12 26.30
CA ALA A 77 -24.51 -19.89 25.30
C ALA A 77 -24.25 -21.12 24.40
N GLY A 78 -24.66 -22.31 24.84
CA GLY A 78 -24.43 -23.59 24.15
C GLY A 78 -23.31 -24.38 24.80
N ASP A 79 -23.13 -25.62 24.33
CA ASP A 79 -22.04 -26.49 24.78
C ASP A 79 -20.67 -25.86 24.39
N PRO A 80 -19.74 -25.63 25.34
CA PRO A 80 -18.42 -25.09 25.05
C PRO A 80 -17.64 -25.85 23.97
N ILE A 81 -17.82 -27.18 23.89
CA ILE A 81 -17.16 -28.02 22.88
C ILE A 81 -17.69 -27.66 21.48
N VAL A 82 -19.01 -27.50 21.36
CA VAL A 82 -19.66 -27.14 20.10
C VAL A 82 -19.28 -25.73 19.68
N LEU A 83 -19.28 -24.77 20.62
CA LEU A 83 -18.85 -23.40 20.36
C LEU A 83 -17.40 -23.33 19.88
N ALA A 84 -16.50 -24.06 20.54
CA ALA A 84 -15.09 -24.10 20.15
C ALA A 84 -14.90 -24.71 18.75
N ALA A 85 -15.65 -25.77 18.41
CA ALA A 85 -15.63 -26.38 17.09
C ALA A 85 -16.13 -25.40 16.00
N ASN A 86 -17.26 -24.73 16.25
CA ASN A 86 -17.80 -23.77 15.30
C ASN A 86 -16.88 -22.53 15.15
N ALA A 87 -16.28 -22.04 16.24
CA ALA A 87 -15.30 -20.97 16.19
C ALA A 87 -14.05 -21.35 15.38
N LYS A 88 -13.57 -22.60 15.52
CA LYS A 88 -12.48 -23.13 14.70
C LYS A 88 -12.86 -23.12 13.22
N THR A 89 -14.06 -23.61 12.87
CA THR A 89 -14.56 -23.58 11.49
C THR A 89 -14.74 -22.16 10.97
N PHE A 90 -15.22 -21.23 11.79
CA PHE A 90 -15.33 -19.82 11.45
C PHE A 90 -13.97 -19.23 11.05
N LEU A 91 -12.93 -19.48 11.85
CA LEU A 91 -11.58 -19.05 11.54
C LEU A 91 -11.06 -19.75 10.26
N GLU A 92 -11.25 -21.06 10.10
CA GLU A 92 -10.85 -21.77 8.88
C GLU A 92 -11.51 -21.21 7.61
N ARG A 93 -12.76 -20.75 7.69
CA ARG A 93 -13.48 -20.12 6.58
C ARG A 93 -13.05 -18.69 6.28
N MET A 94 -12.19 -18.09 7.10
CA MET A 94 -11.60 -16.78 6.80
C MET A 94 -10.45 -16.84 5.79
N VAL A 95 -9.92 -18.03 5.45
CA VAL A 95 -8.84 -18.18 4.46
C VAL A 95 -9.12 -17.42 3.14
N PRO A 96 -10.28 -17.55 2.47
CA PRO A 96 -10.57 -16.78 1.26
C PRO A 96 -10.68 -15.26 1.50
N ASP A 97 -11.10 -14.84 2.70
CA ASP A 97 -11.16 -13.42 3.06
C ASP A 97 -9.74 -12.84 3.24
N VAL A 98 -8.83 -13.65 3.82
CA VAL A 98 -7.40 -13.36 3.97
C VAL A 98 -6.70 -13.26 2.61
N GLU A 99 -6.92 -14.23 1.72
CA GLU A 99 -6.37 -14.22 0.36
C GLU A 99 -6.82 -12.98 -0.42
N ARG A 100 -8.10 -12.61 -0.29
CA ARG A 100 -8.62 -11.39 -0.91
C ARG A 100 -8.00 -10.13 -0.33
N ALA A 101 -7.87 -10.05 0.99
CA ALA A 101 -7.25 -8.90 1.64
C ALA A 101 -5.77 -8.75 1.24
N ASP A 102 -5.05 -9.86 1.08
CA ASP A 102 -3.67 -9.87 0.60
C ASP A 102 -3.59 -9.36 -0.84
N LEU A 103 -4.45 -9.87 -1.72
CA LEU A 103 -4.50 -9.41 -3.11
C LEU A 103 -4.80 -7.91 -3.20
N VAL A 104 -5.76 -7.40 -2.44
CA VAL A 104 -6.07 -5.95 -2.40
C VAL A 104 -4.86 -5.14 -1.92
N MET A 105 -4.14 -5.63 -0.90
CA MET A 105 -2.94 -4.96 -0.39
C MET A 105 -1.82 -4.95 -1.45
N GLN A 106 -1.61 -6.07 -2.15
CA GLN A 106 -0.64 -6.17 -3.23
C GLN A 106 -1.00 -5.23 -4.40
N ILE A 107 -2.27 -5.15 -4.78
CA ILE A 107 -2.76 -4.23 -5.81
C ILE A 107 -2.46 -2.78 -5.43
N LYS A 108 -2.84 -2.35 -4.21
CA LYS A 108 -2.58 -0.98 -3.74
C LYS A 108 -1.10 -0.64 -3.77
N LYS A 109 -0.25 -1.56 -3.31
CA LYS A 109 1.21 -1.38 -3.35
C LYS A 109 1.72 -1.23 -4.79
N GLN A 110 1.17 -2.00 -5.73
CA GLN A 110 1.53 -1.91 -7.14
C GLN A 110 1.04 -0.60 -7.79
N GLU A 111 -0.16 -0.13 -7.43
CA GLU A 111 -0.71 1.16 -7.84
C GLU A 111 0.17 2.32 -7.35
N ASP A 112 0.62 2.29 -6.08
CA ASP A 112 1.52 3.31 -5.53
C ASP A 112 2.86 3.37 -6.28
N ILE A 113 3.42 2.20 -6.64
CA ILE A 113 4.64 2.10 -7.44
C ILE A 113 4.39 2.69 -8.84
N LEU A 114 3.27 2.35 -9.47
CA LEU A 114 2.91 2.85 -10.79
C LEU A 114 2.83 4.39 -10.79
N VAL A 115 2.08 4.96 -9.86
CA VAL A 115 1.94 6.42 -9.72
C VAL A 115 3.29 7.10 -9.51
N LYS A 116 4.20 6.48 -8.74
CA LYS A 116 5.55 7.01 -8.52
C LYS A 116 6.37 7.02 -9.82
N GLU A 117 6.35 5.93 -10.58
CA GLU A 117 7.08 5.83 -11.84
C GLU A 117 6.49 6.74 -12.93
N GLU A 118 5.17 6.90 -12.98
CA GLU A 118 4.51 7.88 -13.88
C GLU A 118 4.95 9.32 -13.58
N LYS A 119 5.00 9.69 -12.30
CA LYS A 119 5.52 11.01 -11.87
C LYS A 119 6.97 11.21 -12.27
N LYS A 120 7.80 10.17 -12.11
CA LYS A 120 9.21 10.20 -12.50
C LYS A 120 9.37 10.34 -14.01
N MET A 121 8.58 9.62 -14.80
CA MET A 121 8.57 9.73 -16.26
C MET A 121 8.23 11.16 -16.69
N LYS A 122 7.17 11.74 -16.11
CA LYS A 122 6.79 13.13 -16.39
C LYS A 122 7.92 14.11 -16.08
N ALA A 123 8.57 13.98 -14.92
CA ALA A 123 9.70 14.84 -14.55
C ALA A 123 10.87 14.73 -15.55
N LEU A 124 11.19 13.53 -16.01
CA LEU A 124 12.23 13.30 -17.03
C LEU A 124 11.84 13.91 -18.38
N THR A 125 10.58 13.82 -18.78
CA THR A 125 10.08 14.48 -20.01
C THR A 125 10.18 16.01 -19.90
N ASP A 126 9.75 16.59 -18.77
CA ASP A 126 9.83 18.04 -18.53
C ASP A 126 11.30 18.52 -18.53
N GLU A 127 12.21 17.74 -17.96
CA GLU A 127 13.66 18.01 -17.97
C GLU A 127 14.22 17.94 -19.40
N HIS A 128 13.88 16.90 -20.16
CA HIS A 128 14.29 16.75 -21.56
C HIS A 128 13.86 17.96 -22.40
N ASP A 129 12.61 18.41 -22.26
CA ASP A 129 12.09 19.55 -23.01
C ASP A 129 12.77 20.86 -22.63
N SER A 130 13.08 21.05 -21.34
CA SER A 130 13.85 22.19 -20.84
C SER A 130 15.26 22.21 -21.42
N LEU A 131 15.96 21.06 -21.40
CA LEU A 131 17.29 20.92 -21.97
C LEU A 131 17.29 21.14 -23.48
N THR A 132 16.30 20.61 -24.20
CA THR A 132 16.14 20.82 -25.65
C THR A 132 15.97 22.31 -25.98
N LYS A 133 15.18 23.04 -25.20
CA LYS A 133 15.02 24.50 -25.39
C LYS A 133 16.33 25.25 -25.12
N LYS A 134 17.06 24.87 -24.05
CA LYS A 134 18.37 25.47 -23.75
C LYS A 134 19.39 25.21 -24.84
N LEU A 135 19.41 24.00 -25.40
CA LEU A 135 20.30 23.61 -26.47
C LEU A 135 20.05 24.46 -27.72
N LYS A 136 18.79 24.60 -28.15
CA LYS A 136 18.42 25.47 -29.28
C LYS A 136 18.83 26.94 -29.07
N SER A 137 18.65 27.47 -27.85
CA SER A 137 19.08 28.83 -27.54
C SER A 137 20.59 28.96 -27.63
N ASN A 138 21.33 27.99 -27.10
CA ASN A 138 22.78 27.97 -27.14
C ASN A 138 23.30 27.93 -28.59
N GLU A 139 22.71 27.07 -29.43
CA GLU A 139 23.03 27.00 -30.87
C GLU A 139 22.81 28.35 -31.56
N SER A 140 21.68 29.01 -31.32
CA SER A 140 21.40 30.34 -31.88
C SER A 140 22.41 31.40 -31.45
N ASP A 141 22.85 31.37 -30.18
CA ASP A 141 23.83 32.32 -29.67
C ASP A 141 25.24 32.04 -30.20
N GLN A 142 25.60 30.77 -30.40
CA GLN A 142 26.84 30.39 -31.08
C GLN A 142 26.86 30.90 -32.52
N GLU A 143 25.76 30.77 -33.26
CA GLU A 143 25.66 31.29 -34.63
C GLU A 143 25.84 32.82 -34.68
N LYS A 144 25.20 33.56 -33.77
CA LYS A 144 25.36 35.02 -33.67
C LYS A 144 26.81 35.39 -33.37
N GLN A 145 27.43 34.71 -32.40
CA GLN A 145 28.81 34.95 -32.01
C GLN A 145 29.77 34.67 -33.17
N GLN A 146 29.53 33.60 -33.94
CA GLN A 146 30.34 33.29 -35.11
C GLN A 146 30.27 34.39 -36.18
N ARG A 147 29.09 34.98 -36.42
CA ARG A 147 28.93 36.13 -37.33
C ARG A 147 29.71 37.35 -36.84
N ILE A 148 29.66 37.64 -35.53
CA ILE A 148 30.41 38.74 -34.92
C ILE A 148 31.91 38.52 -35.08
N ILE A 149 32.41 37.32 -34.78
CA ILE A 149 33.82 36.95 -34.94
C ILE A 149 34.27 37.14 -36.39
N ASN A 150 33.47 36.68 -37.36
CA ASN A 150 33.81 36.81 -38.77
C ASN A 150 33.87 38.27 -39.22
N SER A 151 32.93 39.10 -38.77
CA SER A 151 32.94 40.55 -39.03
C SER A 151 34.17 41.23 -38.44
N GLN A 152 34.49 40.93 -37.18
CA GLN A 152 35.68 41.49 -36.50
C GLN A 152 36.99 41.08 -37.18
N LYS A 153 37.09 39.82 -37.66
CA LYS A 153 38.25 39.37 -38.43
C LYS A 153 38.44 40.19 -39.70
N SER A 154 37.36 40.42 -40.46
CA SER A 154 37.43 41.24 -41.68
C SER A 154 37.86 42.68 -41.38
N ILE A 155 37.30 43.33 -40.36
CA ILE A 155 37.71 44.68 -39.93
C ILE A 155 39.20 44.70 -39.56
N LEU A 156 39.67 43.70 -38.82
CA LEU A 156 41.07 43.62 -38.41
C LEU A 156 42.01 43.43 -39.61
N GLU A 157 41.63 42.64 -40.60
CA GLU A 157 42.37 42.46 -41.85
C GLU A 157 42.48 43.77 -42.63
N ASP A 158 41.39 44.53 -42.74
CA ASP A 158 41.38 45.86 -43.38
C ASP A 158 42.27 46.88 -42.65
N LEU A 159 42.30 46.83 -41.32
CA LEU A 159 43.19 47.69 -40.54
C LEU A 159 44.67 47.31 -40.73
N LYS A 160 44.97 46.01 -40.76
CA LYS A 160 46.33 45.50 -41.00
C LYS A 160 46.83 45.82 -42.41
N SER A 161 45.96 45.82 -43.41
CA SER A 161 46.34 46.15 -44.78
C SER A 161 46.68 47.64 -44.94
N LYS A 162 46.00 48.53 -44.21
CA LYS A 162 46.29 49.98 -44.16
C LYS A 162 47.58 50.34 -43.39
N GLN A 163 48.08 49.43 -42.56
CA GLN A 163 49.34 49.62 -41.83
C GLN A 163 50.58 49.32 -42.70
N ARG A 164 50.41 48.60 -43.81
CA ARG A 164 51.46 48.31 -44.79
C ARG A 164 51.53 49.41 -45.84
#